data_AF-K1W1L2-F1
#
_entry.id   AF-K1W1L2-F1
#
_cell.length_a   1.000
_cell.length_b   1.000
_cell.length_c   1.000
_cell.angle_alpha   90.00
_cell.angle_beta   90.00
_cell.angle_gamma   90.00
#
_symmetry.space_group_name_H-M   'P 1'
#
loop_
_entity.id
_entity.type
_entity.pdbx_description
1 polymer ?
#
loop_
_entity_poly.entity_id
_entity_poly.type
_entity_poly.pdbx_seq_one_letter_code
_entity_poly.pdbx_strand_id
1 'polypeptide(L)'
;MKTTFFLATCLSLLGVTFAATSPVFVGCYAPGLLDNVVANLLSGVANTLASTNGATCAAGCGTLGYEYSFYNPGITILTITLLPSCYCSSSAAIGSSGLKENYITNAQNSQGSTCQNPDIATASQVTLTGCYNAATLTGGAVATSITNPDTCFATCKDWKVMAITPVGTGGTYSCQCGTAVTLGTSRTCAANVPVLYGNVGGTASLAARRRRMAAIAGHAAPENKVCPGSLSSCLVNVPTVHSGVSFECIDTQAELESCGGCVNGYYSHQFVIGQNITFSGVDCTSMEGVTFGAVSCVSGQCVASRCRSGYRLVNLMCERDATLPTQRQAATIFKRSPLF
;
A
#
# COMPACT_ATOMS: atom_id res chain seq x y z
N MET A 1 49.06 -17.54 -31.80
CA MET A 1 48.71 -16.34 -31.01
C MET A 1 47.41 -16.63 -30.27
N LYS A 2 47.47 -16.71 -28.94
CA LYS A 2 46.34 -17.00 -28.04
C LYS A 2 45.85 -15.67 -27.46
N THR A 3 44.58 -15.33 -27.66
CA THR A 3 43.93 -14.18 -27.01
C THR A 3 42.74 -14.68 -26.21
N THR A 4 42.99 -14.99 -24.95
CA THR A 4 41.99 -15.17 -23.89
C THR A 4 41.58 -13.79 -23.38
N PHE A 5 40.36 -13.37 -23.70
CA PHE A 5 39.72 -12.16 -23.15
C PHE A 5 39.13 -12.48 -21.78
N PHE A 6 39.63 -11.82 -20.74
CA PHE A 6 39.06 -11.81 -19.39
C PHE A 6 37.78 -10.96 -19.39
N LEU A 7 36.62 -11.59 -19.17
CA LEU A 7 35.37 -10.91 -18.83
C LEU A 7 35.19 -10.96 -17.31
N ALA A 8 35.70 -9.93 -16.62
CA ALA A 8 35.45 -9.65 -15.21
C ALA A 8 34.61 -8.37 -15.12
N THR A 9 33.30 -8.49 -15.35
CA THR A 9 32.36 -7.36 -15.21
C THR A 9 31.75 -7.34 -13.81
N CYS A 10 32.24 -6.38 -13.04
CA CYS A 10 31.68 -5.76 -11.84
C CYS A 10 30.22 -6.12 -11.52
N LEU A 11 30.04 -6.93 -10.47
CA LEU A 11 28.80 -7.02 -9.71
C LEU A 11 28.75 -5.82 -8.75
N SER A 12 28.31 -4.66 -9.25
CA SER A 12 28.07 -3.49 -8.40
C SER A 12 26.86 -3.76 -7.50
N LEU A 13 27.12 -3.96 -6.20
CA LEU A 13 26.07 -3.95 -5.17
C LEU A 13 25.34 -2.61 -5.21
N LEU A 14 24.13 -2.60 -5.76
CA LEU A 14 23.12 -1.58 -5.47
C LEU A 14 22.70 -1.76 -4.00
N GLY A 15 23.51 -1.23 -3.09
CA GLY A 15 23.08 -0.98 -1.72
C GLY A 15 21.99 0.08 -1.77
N VAL A 16 20.72 -0.34 -1.77
CA VAL A 16 19.59 0.55 -1.57
C VAL A 16 19.75 1.13 -0.16
N THR A 17 20.29 2.34 -0.08
CA THR A 17 20.28 3.11 1.16
C THR A 17 18.84 3.57 1.36
N PHE A 18 18.09 2.81 2.16
CA PHE A 18 16.83 3.30 2.68
C PHE A 18 17.15 4.52 3.53
N ALA A 19 16.71 5.71 3.10
CA ALA A 19 16.76 6.89 3.94
C ALA A 19 15.97 6.56 5.20
N ALA A 20 16.67 6.45 6.34
CA ALA A 20 16.06 6.18 7.62
C ALA A 20 15.00 7.27 7.87
N THR A 21 13.73 6.88 7.84
CA THR A 21 12.63 7.78 8.18
C THR A 21 12.78 8.13 9.65
N SER A 22 12.92 9.42 9.95
CA SER A 22 12.98 9.86 11.34
C SER A 22 11.66 9.49 12.02
N PRO A 23 11.70 8.79 13.16
CA PRO A 23 10.49 8.49 13.89
C PRO A 23 9.84 9.78 14.42
N VAL A 24 8.52 9.76 14.43
CA VAL A 24 7.62 10.88 14.70
C VAL A 24 6.97 10.67 16.05
N PHE A 25 7.16 11.61 16.94
CA PHE A 25 6.49 11.62 18.23
C PHE A 25 4.96 11.61 18.09
N VAL A 26 4.29 10.66 18.75
CA VAL A 26 2.82 10.54 18.77
C VAL A 26 2.24 11.10 20.06
N GLY A 27 2.97 11.00 21.18
CA GLY A 27 2.52 11.48 22.48
C GLY A 27 3.36 10.93 23.63
N CYS A 28 3.18 11.53 24.81
CA CYS A 28 3.69 11.00 26.06
C CYS A 28 2.68 10.02 26.64
N TYR A 29 3.12 8.84 27.06
CA TYR A 29 2.26 7.85 27.67
C TYR A 29 2.82 7.42 29.04
N ALA A 30 2.02 7.55 30.10
CA ALA A 30 2.25 6.89 31.37
C ALA A 30 1.38 5.63 31.41
N PRO A 31 1.88 4.45 31.01
CA PRO A 31 1.19 3.22 31.37
C PRO A 31 1.07 3.23 32.90
N GLY A 32 -0.14 2.97 33.41
CA GLY A 32 -0.33 2.73 34.84
C GLY A 32 0.77 1.78 35.30
N LEU A 33 1.53 2.22 36.30
CA LEU A 33 2.87 1.74 36.68
C LEU A 33 3.04 0.22 36.85
N LEU A 34 1.95 -0.54 36.90
CA LEU A 34 1.93 -1.94 37.32
C LEU A 34 1.14 -2.87 36.40
N ASP A 35 0.12 -2.41 35.68
CA ASP A 35 -0.85 -3.34 35.09
C ASP A 35 -0.36 -4.03 33.80
N ASN A 36 0.63 -3.46 33.10
CA ASN A 36 0.99 -3.94 31.76
C ASN A 36 2.50 -4.04 31.46
N VAL A 37 3.39 -3.48 32.29
CA VAL A 37 4.83 -3.57 32.04
C VAL A 37 5.34 -5.00 32.30
N VAL A 38 4.85 -5.65 33.37
CA VAL A 38 5.22 -7.03 33.71
C VAL A 38 4.49 -8.04 32.81
N ALA A 39 3.22 -7.79 32.50
CA ALA A 39 2.43 -8.68 31.63
C ALA A 39 2.91 -8.66 30.17
N ASN A 40 3.31 -7.51 29.62
CA ASN A 40 3.85 -7.42 28.27
C ASN A 40 5.31 -7.90 28.15
N LEU A 41 6.09 -7.86 29.25
CA LEU A 41 7.41 -8.50 29.28
C LEU A 41 7.35 -10.01 28.98
N LEU A 42 6.19 -10.64 29.22
CA LEU A 42 6.00 -12.09 29.11
C LEU A 42 5.20 -12.51 27.86
N SER A 43 4.60 -11.58 27.09
CA SER A 43 3.53 -11.93 26.14
C SER A 43 3.74 -11.52 24.67
N GLY A 44 4.88 -10.93 24.28
CA GLY A 44 5.13 -10.63 22.86
C GLY A 44 5.94 -9.38 22.52
N VAL A 45 6.66 -8.79 23.48
CA VAL A 45 7.60 -7.70 23.19
C VAL A 45 8.82 -8.27 22.50
N ALA A 46 9.10 -7.78 21.29
CA ALA A 46 10.06 -8.44 20.43
C ALA A 46 11.52 -8.09 20.71
N ASN A 47 11.84 -6.91 21.29
CA ASN A 47 13.20 -6.56 21.73
C ASN A 47 13.18 -5.40 22.74
N THR A 48 14.00 -5.50 23.79
CA THR A 48 14.39 -4.36 24.63
C THR A 48 15.73 -3.80 24.15
N LEU A 49 15.78 -2.50 23.87
CA LEU A 49 17.02 -1.82 23.52
C LEU A 49 17.50 -0.99 24.72
N ALA A 50 18.82 -0.99 24.96
CA ALA A 50 19.43 0.01 25.81
C ALA A 50 19.45 1.34 25.03
N SER A 51 18.80 2.37 25.56
CA SER A 51 18.73 3.69 24.94
C SER A 51 18.78 4.77 26.01
N THR A 52 19.45 5.88 25.69
CA THR A 52 19.66 7.01 26.62
C THR A 52 18.69 8.17 26.39
N ASN A 53 17.88 8.13 25.33
CA ASN A 53 16.84 9.11 25.03
C ASN A 53 15.85 8.58 23.98
N GLY A 54 14.67 9.21 23.87
CA GLY A 54 13.64 8.81 22.91
C GLY A 54 14.13 8.74 21.46
N ALA A 55 15.00 9.66 21.03
CA ALA A 55 15.53 9.68 19.66
C ALA A 55 16.36 8.43 19.32
N THR A 56 17.26 8.02 20.21
CA THR A 56 18.09 6.82 20.02
C THR A 56 17.25 5.54 20.09
N CYS A 57 16.24 5.51 20.96
CA CYS A 57 15.28 4.40 21.05
C CYS A 57 14.55 4.22 19.72
N ALA A 58 14.00 5.31 19.22
CA ALA A 58 13.19 5.31 18.02
C ALA A 58 14.03 4.99 16.77
N ALA A 59 15.25 5.51 16.66
CA ALA A 59 16.20 5.12 15.60
C ALA A 59 16.57 3.62 15.65
N GLY A 60 16.76 3.08 16.86
CA GLY A 60 17.03 1.66 17.07
C GLY A 60 15.87 0.78 16.63
N CYS A 61 14.64 1.09 17.04
CA CYS A 61 13.45 0.37 16.62
C CYS A 61 13.22 0.44 15.10
N GLY A 62 13.45 1.60 14.49
CA GLY A 62 13.36 1.76 13.04
C GLY A 62 14.39 0.90 12.28
N THR A 63 15.62 0.81 12.80
CA THR A 63 16.67 -0.05 12.22
C THR A 63 16.29 -1.53 12.28
N LEU A 64 15.53 -1.94 13.30
CA LEU A 64 15.00 -3.29 13.46
C LEU A 64 13.71 -3.55 12.68
N GLY A 65 13.20 -2.57 11.92
CA GLY A 65 11.98 -2.69 11.12
C GLY A 65 10.67 -2.57 11.90
N TYR A 66 10.71 -2.06 13.14
CA TYR A 66 9.51 -1.77 13.92
C TYR A 66 8.96 -0.38 13.60
N GLU A 67 7.64 -0.29 13.54
CA GLU A 67 6.93 0.96 13.25
C GLU A 67 6.83 1.84 14.50
N TYR A 68 6.85 1.25 15.68
CA TYR A 68 6.66 1.92 16.96
C TYR A 68 7.87 1.75 17.87
N SER A 69 8.14 2.80 18.63
CA SER A 69 9.09 2.79 19.74
C SER A 69 8.45 3.40 20.99
N PHE A 70 8.76 2.82 22.14
CA PHE A 70 8.31 3.28 23.45
C PHE A 70 9.55 3.47 24.31
N TYR A 71 9.91 4.71 24.61
CA TYR A 71 11.09 5.03 25.40
C TYR A 71 10.70 5.43 26.81
N ASN A 72 11.00 4.60 27.79
CA ASN A 72 10.90 4.96 29.20
C ASN A 72 12.20 5.69 29.62
N PRO A 73 12.15 6.95 30.06
CA PRO A 73 13.34 7.68 30.53
C PRO A 73 13.93 7.15 31.84
N GLY A 74 13.32 6.14 32.44
CA GLY A 74 13.64 5.66 33.78
C GLY A 74 12.87 6.49 34.80
N ILE A 75 12.49 5.83 35.90
CA ILE A 75 11.70 6.45 36.96
C ILE A 75 12.23 6.03 38.31
N THR A 76 12.32 6.97 39.24
CA THR A 76 12.67 6.70 40.63
C THR A 76 11.40 6.81 41.47
N ILE A 77 10.96 5.69 42.04
CA ILE A 77 9.86 5.65 43.00
C ILE A 77 10.46 5.27 44.34
N LEU A 78 10.46 6.22 45.27
CA LEU A 78 11.08 6.06 46.58
C LEU A 78 12.56 5.67 46.43
N THR A 79 12.92 4.43 46.79
CA THR A 79 14.30 3.89 46.73
C THR A 79 14.56 3.02 45.50
N ILE A 80 13.55 2.77 44.65
CA ILE A 80 13.68 1.92 43.46
C ILE A 80 13.84 2.82 42.24
N THR A 81 14.98 2.70 41.55
CA THR A 81 15.23 3.37 40.27
C THR A 81 15.13 2.35 39.14
N LEU A 82 14.14 2.51 38.27
CA LEU A 82 14.08 1.80 37.00
C LEU A 82 15.00 2.51 36.01
N LEU A 83 15.90 1.74 35.40
CA LEU A 83 16.77 2.24 34.34
C LEU A 83 15.95 2.62 33.10
N PRO A 84 16.44 3.54 32.25
CA PRO A 84 15.82 3.82 30.97
C PRO A 84 15.68 2.55 30.13
N SER A 85 14.53 2.37 29.50
CA SER A 85 14.26 1.21 28.65
C SER A 85 13.57 1.62 27.36
N CYS A 86 13.90 0.92 26.27
CA CYS A 86 13.30 1.13 24.96
C CYS A 86 12.61 -0.15 24.50
N TYR A 87 11.39 -0.03 24.01
CA TYR A 87 10.59 -1.13 23.48
C TYR A 87 10.20 -0.84 22.04
N CYS A 88 10.19 -1.87 21.19
CA CYS A 88 9.79 -1.75 19.80
C CYS A 88 8.53 -2.57 19.53
N SER A 89 7.61 -2.05 18.70
CA SER A 89 6.37 -2.75 18.30
C SER A 89 6.05 -2.50 16.82
N SER A 90 5.36 -3.44 16.19
CA SER A 90 4.79 -3.27 14.85
C SER A 90 3.36 -2.70 14.88
N SER A 91 2.85 -2.41 16.07
CA SER A 91 1.51 -1.87 16.28
C SER A 91 1.53 -0.80 17.36
N ALA A 92 0.67 0.22 17.18
CA ALA A 92 0.39 1.22 18.20
C ALA A 92 -0.15 0.58 19.49
N ALA A 93 -0.82 -0.57 19.38
CA ALA A 93 -1.40 -1.25 20.53
C ALA A 93 -0.31 -1.86 21.42
N ILE A 94 -0.25 -1.39 22.67
CA ILE A 94 0.55 -2.02 23.73
C ILE A 94 -0.33 -3.08 24.41
N GLY A 95 -0.30 -4.30 23.89
CA GLY A 95 -1.11 -5.43 24.40
C GLY A 95 -2.54 -5.46 23.84
N SER A 96 -3.48 -6.07 24.59
CA SER A 96 -4.89 -6.19 24.20
C SER A 96 -5.70 -4.90 24.36
N SER A 97 -5.10 -3.90 25.00
CA SER A 97 -5.66 -2.56 25.18
C SER A 97 -4.86 -1.60 24.32
N GLY A 98 -5.43 -1.09 23.22
CA GLY A 98 -4.77 -0.08 22.38
C GLY A 98 -4.32 1.17 23.15
N LEU A 99 -3.73 2.15 22.46
CA LEU A 99 -3.33 3.45 23.05
C LEU A 99 -4.52 4.21 23.63
N LYS A 100 -4.95 3.86 24.85
CA LYS A 100 -6.02 4.52 25.58
C LYS A 100 -5.52 5.87 26.12
N GLU A 101 -6.37 6.88 26.03
CA GLU A 101 -6.10 8.27 26.44
C GLU A 101 -5.84 8.43 27.92
N ASN A 102 -6.34 7.51 28.77
CA ASN A 102 -6.03 7.51 30.21
C ASN A 102 -4.53 7.35 30.51
N TYR A 103 -3.76 6.93 29.51
CA TYR A 103 -2.31 6.85 29.62
C TYR A 103 -1.62 8.06 29.00
N ILE A 104 -2.30 8.97 28.30
CA ILE A 104 -1.65 10.17 27.73
C ILE A 104 -1.29 11.12 28.87
N THR A 105 -0.03 11.55 28.91
CA THR A 105 0.47 12.53 29.87
C THR A 105 0.97 13.80 29.18
N ASN A 106 1.18 14.84 29.97
CA ASN A 106 1.70 16.11 29.45
C ASN A 106 3.16 15.94 29.03
N ALA A 107 3.50 16.46 27.85
CA ALA A 107 4.90 16.72 27.50
C ALA A 107 5.50 17.77 28.42
N GLN A 108 6.82 17.88 28.46
CA GLN A 108 7.48 18.96 29.20
C GLN A 108 7.59 20.25 28.38
N ASN A 109 7.37 20.16 27.06
CA ASN A 109 7.48 21.30 26.14
C ASN A 109 6.43 21.21 25.02
N SER A 110 6.31 22.29 24.24
CA SER A 110 5.41 22.36 23.09
C SER A 110 5.97 21.72 21.81
N GLN A 111 7.22 21.27 21.84
CA GLN A 111 7.90 20.57 20.76
C GLN A 111 7.72 19.05 20.83
N GLY A 112 7.05 18.53 21.87
CA GLY A 112 6.78 17.10 22.03
C GLY A 112 8.03 16.23 22.12
N SER A 113 9.18 16.76 22.55
CA SER A 113 10.47 16.06 22.47
C SER A 113 10.96 15.49 23.80
N THR A 114 10.28 15.82 24.91
CA THR A 114 10.67 15.38 26.26
C THR A 114 9.42 15.11 27.08
N CYS A 115 9.15 13.84 27.39
CA CYS A 115 8.13 13.47 28.37
C CYS A 115 8.77 13.06 29.70
N GLN A 116 8.03 13.23 30.80
CA GLN A 116 8.45 12.66 32.11
C GLN A 116 8.19 11.15 32.22
N ASN A 117 7.37 10.62 31.31
CA ASN A 117 6.89 9.24 31.24
C ASN A 117 7.15 8.72 29.82
N PRO A 118 6.99 7.41 29.53
CA PRO A 118 7.47 6.89 28.26
C PRO A 118 6.97 7.62 27.00
N ASP A 119 7.91 7.97 26.11
CA ASP A 119 7.63 8.58 24.82
C ASP A 119 7.16 7.51 23.84
N ILE A 120 6.14 7.79 23.02
CA ILE A 120 5.79 6.97 21.86
C ILE A 120 6.17 7.70 20.58
N ALA A 121 6.92 7.04 19.71
CA ALA A 121 7.23 7.53 18.37
C ALA A 121 6.93 6.49 17.28
N THR A 122 6.37 6.93 16.15
CA THR A 122 6.03 6.14 14.95
C THR A 122 7.02 6.36 13.81
N ALA A 123 7.27 5.36 12.98
CA ALA A 123 8.13 5.46 11.80
C ALA A 123 7.48 6.18 10.59
N SER A 124 6.52 7.08 10.81
CA SER A 124 5.77 7.73 9.74
C SER A 124 6.57 8.82 9.01
N GLN A 125 6.27 9.09 7.73
CA GLN A 125 6.97 10.11 6.90
C GLN A 125 6.52 11.55 7.19
N VAL A 126 6.21 11.86 8.45
CA VAL A 126 5.72 13.18 8.83
C VAL A 126 6.67 13.84 9.81
N THR A 127 6.62 15.16 9.91
CA THR A 127 7.48 15.93 10.79
C THR A 127 6.60 16.60 11.84
N LEU A 128 6.87 16.32 13.12
CA LEU A 128 6.18 17.01 14.19
C LEU A 128 6.47 18.52 14.09
N THR A 129 5.43 19.31 13.97
CA THR A 129 5.53 20.79 13.94
C THR A 129 5.34 21.39 15.33
N GLY A 130 4.60 20.71 16.20
CA GLY A 130 4.39 21.09 17.60
C GLY A 130 2.93 21.05 18.02
N CYS A 131 2.67 21.49 19.24
CA CYS A 131 1.35 21.50 19.87
C CYS A 131 0.83 22.93 20.06
N TYR A 132 -0.47 23.13 19.82
CA TYR A 132 -1.11 24.45 19.79
C TYR A 132 -2.44 24.41 20.53
N ASN A 133 -2.86 25.52 21.14
CA ASN A 133 -4.18 25.56 21.79
C ASN A 133 -5.36 25.47 20.80
N ALA A 134 -5.12 25.84 19.54
CA ALA A 134 -6.04 25.69 18.43
C ALA A 134 -5.26 25.48 17.13
N ALA A 135 -5.77 24.63 16.26
CA ALA A 135 -5.29 24.46 14.89
C ALA A 135 -6.51 24.31 13.98
N THR A 136 -6.71 25.27 13.08
CA THR A 136 -7.81 25.23 12.11
C THR A 136 -7.24 24.91 10.75
N LEU A 137 -7.55 23.71 10.25
CA LEU A 137 -7.06 23.24 8.96
C LEU A 137 -8.08 23.57 7.88
N THR A 138 -7.62 24.08 6.73
CA THR A 138 -8.48 24.41 5.59
C THR A 138 -8.25 23.49 4.41
N GLY A 139 -9.30 23.30 3.63
CA GLY A 139 -9.25 22.64 2.34
C GLY A 139 -9.25 21.11 2.40
N GLY A 140 -9.48 20.49 3.57
CA GLY A 140 -9.43 19.03 3.71
C GLY A 140 -10.52 18.35 4.50
N ALA A 141 -10.28 17.06 4.76
CA ALA A 141 -11.24 16.14 5.36
C ALA A 141 -11.12 16.13 6.89
N VAL A 142 -12.26 15.96 7.56
CA VAL A 142 -12.35 15.82 9.01
C VAL A 142 -12.82 14.41 9.32
N ALA A 143 -12.02 13.65 10.06
CA ALA A 143 -12.43 12.39 10.65
C ALA A 143 -12.60 12.62 12.15
N THR A 144 -13.85 12.63 12.60
CA THR A 144 -14.18 12.72 14.02
C THR A 144 -14.22 11.33 14.64
N SER A 145 -13.43 11.10 15.68
CA SER A 145 -13.43 9.90 16.54
C SER A 145 -12.81 8.63 15.93
N ILE A 146 -11.49 8.65 15.75
CA ILE A 146 -10.69 7.43 15.48
C ILE A 146 -10.13 6.85 16.79
N THR A 147 -9.88 5.55 16.84
CA THR A 147 -9.31 4.87 18.03
C THR A 147 -7.80 4.61 17.93
N ASN A 148 -7.22 4.79 16.74
CA ASN A 148 -5.79 4.62 16.49
C ASN A 148 -5.26 5.81 15.66
N PRO A 149 -4.20 6.51 16.08
CA PRO A 149 -3.54 7.56 15.29
C PRO A 149 -3.07 7.11 13.90
N ASP A 150 -2.77 5.81 13.69
CA ASP A 150 -2.46 5.25 12.35
C ASP A 150 -3.53 5.57 11.32
N THR A 151 -4.79 5.48 11.72
CA THR A 151 -5.92 5.79 10.84
C THR A 151 -5.84 7.24 10.38
N CYS A 152 -5.35 8.16 11.23
CA CYS A 152 -5.13 9.54 10.84
C CYS A 152 -3.96 9.67 9.88
N PHE A 153 -2.81 9.03 10.16
CA PHE A 153 -1.66 9.07 9.28
C PHE A 153 -1.98 8.52 7.89
N ALA A 154 -2.72 7.41 7.81
CA ALA A 154 -3.17 6.82 6.56
C ALA A 154 -4.17 7.71 5.80
N THR A 155 -5.13 8.30 6.52
CA THR A 155 -6.15 9.20 5.93
C THR A 155 -5.53 10.51 5.45
N CYS A 156 -4.59 11.06 6.23
CA CYS A 156 -3.97 12.35 5.97
C CYS A 156 -2.69 12.28 5.11
N LYS A 157 -2.31 11.10 4.61
CA LYS A 157 -1.04 10.90 3.87
C LYS A 157 -0.86 11.77 2.62
N ASP A 158 -1.96 12.22 2.02
CA ASP A 158 -1.95 13.08 0.82
C ASP A 158 -2.21 14.57 1.12
N TRP A 159 -2.23 14.93 2.40
CA TRP A 159 -2.42 16.28 2.89
C TRP A 159 -1.10 16.87 3.37
N LYS A 160 -0.97 18.20 3.25
CA LYS A 160 0.26 18.92 3.61
C LYS A 160 0.46 18.95 5.13
N VAL A 161 -0.65 19.12 5.84
CA VAL A 161 -0.69 19.24 7.29
C VAL A 161 -1.79 18.35 7.82
N MET A 162 -1.57 17.81 9.00
CA MET A 162 -2.61 17.14 9.77
C MET A 162 -2.52 17.52 11.24
N ALA A 163 -3.66 17.51 11.92
CA ALA A 163 -3.75 17.66 13.36
C ALA A 163 -4.41 16.42 13.96
N ILE A 164 -3.76 15.85 14.97
CA ILE A 164 -4.33 14.81 15.82
C ILE A 164 -4.60 15.43 17.18
N THR A 165 -5.85 15.39 17.62
CA THR A 165 -6.25 15.86 18.95
C THR A 165 -6.77 14.67 19.74
N PRO A 166 -6.11 14.24 20.83
CA PRO A 166 -6.70 13.29 21.77
C PRO A 166 -7.96 13.92 22.37
N VAL A 167 -9.10 13.22 22.31
CA VAL A 167 -10.41 13.72 22.78
C VAL A 167 -11.08 12.71 23.69
N GLY A 168 -11.51 13.20 24.86
CA GLY A 168 -12.42 12.51 25.76
C GLY A 168 -11.74 11.77 26.92
N THR A 169 -12.39 10.70 27.38
CA THR A 169 -11.85 9.73 28.37
C THR A 169 -11.75 8.32 27.77
N GLY A 170 -12.08 8.19 26.48
CA GLY A 170 -12.30 6.92 25.79
C GLY A 170 -11.13 6.42 24.97
N GLY A 171 -10.03 7.19 24.84
CA GLY A 171 -8.96 6.81 23.91
C GLY A 171 -9.30 7.12 22.46
N THR A 172 -10.13 8.14 22.22
CA THR A 172 -10.47 8.57 20.87
C THR A 172 -9.63 9.77 20.47
N TYR A 173 -9.36 9.88 19.18
CA TYR A 173 -8.65 11.01 18.58
C TYR A 173 -9.58 11.69 17.58
N SER A 174 -9.51 13.01 17.51
CA SER A 174 -10.00 13.80 16.38
C SER A 174 -8.85 13.97 15.41
N CYS A 175 -9.12 13.67 14.15
CA CYS A 175 -8.16 13.77 13.07
C CYS A 175 -8.64 14.80 12.05
N GLN A 176 -7.78 15.76 11.74
CA GLN A 176 -8.04 16.77 10.72
C GLN A 176 -6.89 16.78 9.72
N CYS A 177 -7.20 16.81 8.43
CA CYS A 177 -6.21 16.95 7.37
C CYS A 177 -6.45 18.26 6.58
N GLY A 178 -5.39 18.88 6.08
CA GLY A 178 -5.50 20.18 5.40
C GLY A 178 -4.36 20.50 4.46
N THR A 179 -4.58 21.47 3.59
CA THR A 179 -3.53 22.04 2.72
C THR A 179 -2.89 23.29 3.32
N ALA A 180 -3.60 23.94 4.23
CA ALA A 180 -3.12 25.07 5.02
C ALA A 180 -3.68 24.97 6.44
N VAL A 181 -3.03 25.67 7.37
CA VAL A 181 -3.40 25.70 8.79
C VAL A 181 -3.24 27.11 9.35
N THR A 182 -4.24 27.53 10.13
CA THR A 182 -4.14 28.70 11.00
C THR A 182 -3.88 28.22 12.41
N LEU A 183 -2.76 28.65 13.00
CA LEU A 183 -2.29 28.21 14.32
C LEU A 183 -2.62 29.26 15.38
N GLY A 184 -3.03 28.76 16.55
CA GLY A 184 -3.11 29.55 17.77
C GLY A 184 -1.74 29.68 18.47
N THR A 185 -1.77 29.86 19.79
CA THR A 185 -0.55 29.93 20.59
C THR A 185 -0.01 28.54 20.86
N SER A 186 1.33 28.42 20.81
CA SER A 186 2.02 27.19 21.19
C SER A 186 1.65 26.77 22.62
N ARG A 187 1.41 25.47 22.82
CA ARG A 187 1.02 24.89 24.11
C ARG A 187 1.73 23.55 24.31
N THR A 188 1.94 23.18 25.56
CA THR A 188 2.40 21.84 25.93
C THR A 188 1.46 20.77 25.36
N CYS A 189 2.02 19.73 24.74
CA CYS A 189 1.25 18.60 24.24
C CYS A 189 0.56 17.89 25.40
N ALA A 190 -0.76 17.74 25.32
CA ALA A 190 -1.61 17.18 26.36
C ALA A 190 -2.93 16.67 25.76
N ALA A 191 -3.77 16.05 26.59
CA ALA A 191 -5.15 15.75 26.19
C ALA A 191 -5.89 17.02 25.76
N ASN A 192 -6.73 16.91 24.73
CA ASN A 192 -7.46 18.03 24.11
C ASN A 192 -6.59 19.14 23.50
N VAL A 193 -5.28 18.88 23.27
CA VAL A 193 -4.38 19.80 22.58
C VAL A 193 -4.04 19.23 21.20
N PRO A 194 -4.35 19.92 20.08
CA PRO A 194 -3.99 19.45 18.76
C PRO A 194 -2.47 19.37 18.58
N VAL A 195 -2.02 18.19 18.19
CA VAL A 195 -0.64 17.90 17.77
C VAL A 195 -0.57 18.02 16.26
N LEU A 196 0.25 18.93 15.76
CA LEU A 196 0.35 19.25 14.34
C LEU A 196 1.54 18.53 13.70
N TYR A 197 1.29 17.90 12.56
CA TYR A 197 2.30 17.23 11.74
C TYR A 197 2.31 17.82 10.33
N GLY A 198 3.52 18.06 9.83
CA GLY A 198 3.79 18.44 8.44
C GLY A 198 4.20 17.22 7.63
N ASN A 199 3.63 17.05 6.44
CA ASN A 199 3.92 15.91 5.59
C ASN A 199 5.00 16.30 4.56
N VAL A 200 6.22 15.77 4.69
CA VAL A 200 7.35 16.15 3.82
C VAL A 200 7.16 15.70 2.36
N GLY A 201 6.28 14.72 2.11
CA GLY A 201 5.88 14.30 0.76
C GLY A 201 4.76 15.13 0.12
N GLY A 202 4.17 16.07 0.86
CA GLY A 202 3.01 16.87 0.46
C GLY A 202 3.32 18.07 -0.45
N THR A 203 4.30 17.99 -1.35
CA THR A 203 4.43 19.06 -2.36
C THR A 203 3.14 19.11 -3.19
N ALA A 204 2.61 20.32 -3.39
CA ALA A 204 1.26 20.53 -3.91
C ALA A 204 1.02 19.83 -5.27
N SER A 205 2.08 19.61 -6.05
CA SER A 205 2.08 18.89 -7.32
C SER A 205 1.87 17.38 -7.17
N LEU A 206 2.46 16.73 -6.15
CA LEU A 206 2.29 15.31 -5.89
C LEU A 206 0.94 14.99 -5.26
N ALA A 207 0.47 15.82 -4.33
CA ALA A 207 -0.87 15.68 -3.77
C ALA A 207 -1.97 15.91 -4.83
N ALA A 208 -1.82 16.92 -5.70
CA ALA A 208 -2.73 17.14 -6.82
C ALA A 208 -2.67 15.99 -7.85
N ARG A 209 -1.48 15.47 -8.15
CA ARG A 209 -1.30 14.30 -9.03
C ARG A 209 -1.91 13.05 -8.41
N ARG A 210 -1.75 12.82 -7.11
CA ARG A 210 -2.36 11.69 -6.39
C ARG A 210 -3.87 11.84 -6.28
N ARG A 211 -4.41 13.04 -6.04
CA ARG A 211 -5.87 13.29 -6.10
C ARG A 211 -6.43 13.06 -7.50
N ARG A 212 -5.70 13.46 -8.54
CA ARG A 212 -6.07 13.16 -9.93
C ARG A 212 -6.04 11.65 -10.18
N MET A 213 -5.01 10.94 -9.73
CA MET A 213 -4.92 9.48 -9.86
C MET A 213 -5.93 8.75 -8.97
N ALA A 214 -6.29 9.28 -7.80
CA ALA A 214 -7.31 8.74 -6.90
C ALA A 214 -8.73 9.04 -7.38
N ALA A 215 -8.96 10.16 -8.06
CA ALA A 215 -10.20 10.43 -8.77
C ALA A 215 -10.33 9.53 -10.01
N ILE A 216 -9.24 9.30 -10.75
CA ILE A 216 -9.19 8.32 -11.85
C ILE A 216 -9.37 6.89 -11.32
N ALA A 217 -8.74 6.54 -10.19
CA ALA A 217 -8.89 5.23 -9.55
C ALA A 217 -10.25 5.07 -8.86
N GLY A 218 -10.85 6.15 -8.35
CA GLY A 218 -12.19 6.18 -7.79
C GLY A 218 -13.27 6.08 -8.87
N HIS A 219 -12.99 6.52 -10.09
CA HIS A 219 -13.79 6.18 -11.27
C HIS A 219 -13.47 4.78 -11.85
N ALA A 220 -12.41 4.10 -11.37
CA ALA A 220 -12.03 2.73 -11.76
C ALA A 220 -12.25 1.69 -10.64
N ALA A 221 -12.81 2.08 -9.50
CA ALA A 221 -13.15 1.18 -8.40
C ALA A 221 -14.68 1.10 -8.28
N PRO A 222 -15.35 0.16 -8.95
CA PRO A 222 -16.69 -0.20 -8.55
C PRO A 222 -16.64 -0.84 -7.16
N GLU A 223 -17.62 -0.47 -6.34
CA GLU A 223 -17.84 -0.72 -4.92
C GLU A 223 -17.90 -2.19 -4.44
N ASN A 224 -17.43 -3.17 -5.21
CA ASN A 224 -17.52 -4.58 -4.86
C ASN A 224 -16.36 -5.38 -5.46
N LYS A 225 -15.16 -5.28 -4.87
CA LYS A 225 -14.03 -6.13 -5.28
C LYS A 225 -14.22 -7.54 -4.71
N VAL A 226 -14.87 -8.38 -5.50
CA VAL A 226 -15.03 -9.83 -5.27
C VAL A 226 -13.69 -10.56 -5.37
N CYS A 227 -12.76 -10.01 -6.14
CA CYS A 227 -11.44 -10.59 -6.39
C CYS A 227 -10.33 -9.80 -5.68
N PRO A 228 -9.27 -10.48 -5.19
CA PRO A 228 -8.16 -9.82 -4.52
C PRO A 228 -7.30 -9.01 -5.51
N GLY A 229 -6.75 -7.89 -5.01
CA GLY A 229 -5.74 -7.10 -5.72
C GLY A 229 -6.21 -6.46 -7.03
N SER A 230 -5.48 -6.75 -8.11
CA SER A 230 -5.72 -6.25 -9.47
C SER A 230 -6.46 -7.24 -10.37
N LEU A 231 -6.96 -8.36 -9.82
CA LEU A 231 -7.71 -9.35 -10.59
C LEU A 231 -9.13 -8.85 -10.90
N SER A 232 -9.61 -9.23 -12.07
CA SER A 232 -10.98 -8.96 -12.54
C SER A 232 -11.88 -10.15 -12.23
N SER A 233 -13.10 -9.91 -11.74
CA SER A 233 -14.13 -10.94 -11.58
C SER A 233 -14.84 -11.17 -12.90
N CYS A 234 -14.44 -12.19 -13.66
CA CYS A 234 -15.00 -12.53 -14.96
C CYS A 234 -15.99 -13.68 -14.83
N LEU A 235 -17.11 -13.60 -15.55
CA LEU A 235 -18.07 -14.71 -15.63
C LEU A 235 -17.43 -15.88 -16.39
N VAL A 236 -17.54 -17.10 -15.85
CA VAL A 236 -17.07 -18.31 -16.55
C VAL A 236 -18.02 -18.67 -17.69
N ASN A 237 -19.31 -18.36 -17.52
CA ASN A 237 -20.34 -18.53 -18.53
C ASN A 237 -21.35 -17.40 -18.46
N VAL A 238 -22.00 -17.07 -19.59
CA VAL A 238 -23.18 -16.21 -19.58
C VAL A 238 -24.29 -16.93 -18.80
N PRO A 239 -24.79 -16.37 -17.68
CA PRO A 239 -25.81 -17.03 -16.89
C PRO A 239 -27.14 -17.13 -17.64
N THR A 240 -27.82 -18.26 -17.51
CA THR A 240 -29.14 -18.50 -18.11
C THR A 240 -30.11 -18.97 -17.02
N VAL A 241 -31.39 -19.13 -17.35
CA VAL A 241 -32.37 -19.70 -16.42
C VAL A 241 -32.03 -21.13 -15.96
N HIS A 242 -31.17 -21.85 -16.69
CA HIS A 242 -30.74 -23.21 -16.38
C HIS A 242 -29.29 -23.31 -15.89
N SER A 243 -28.50 -22.23 -15.99
CA SER A 243 -27.10 -22.20 -15.57
C SER A 243 -26.89 -21.13 -14.49
N GLY A 244 -26.39 -21.56 -13.33
CA GLY A 244 -26.06 -20.67 -12.24
C GLY A 244 -25.02 -19.62 -12.62
N VAL A 245 -24.90 -18.59 -11.79
CA VAL A 245 -23.87 -17.56 -11.94
C VAL A 245 -22.57 -18.11 -11.36
N SER A 246 -21.56 -18.25 -12.21
CA SER A 246 -20.21 -18.62 -11.79
C SER A 246 -19.22 -17.58 -12.32
N PHE A 247 -18.20 -17.29 -11.52
CA PHE A 247 -17.17 -16.32 -11.86
C PHE A 247 -15.81 -16.82 -11.40
N GLU A 248 -14.78 -16.28 -12.03
CA GLU A 248 -13.38 -16.50 -11.69
C GLU A 248 -12.64 -15.18 -11.58
N CYS A 249 -11.58 -15.19 -10.78
CA CYS A 249 -10.70 -14.04 -10.61
C CYS A 249 -9.47 -14.23 -11.49
N ILE A 250 -9.39 -13.48 -12.59
CA ILE A 250 -8.31 -13.61 -13.57
C ILE A 250 -7.65 -12.27 -13.87
N ASP A 251 -6.38 -12.34 -14.27
CA ASP A 251 -5.66 -11.17 -14.77
C ASP A 251 -5.92 -11.00 -16.27
N THR A 252 -6.91 -10.17 -16.60
CA THR A 252 -7.27 -9.83 -17.99
C THR A 252 -6.14 -9.18 -18.80
N GLN A 253 -5.02 -8.82 -18.17
CA GLN A 253 -3.85 -8.27 -18.87
C GLN A 253 -2.91 -9.36 -19.41
N ALA A 254 -3.06 -10.60 -18.94
CA ALA A 254 -2.20 -11.74 -19.28
C ALA A 254 -2.96 -13.02 -19.65
N GLU A 255 -4.25 -13.11 -19.33
CA GLU A 255 -5.07 -14.29 -19.63
C GLU A 255 -5.45 -14.39 -21.12
N LEU A 256 -5.30 -15.57 -21.71
CA LEU A 256 -5.50 -15.77 -23.16
C LEU A 256 -6.98 -15.78 -23.53
N GLU A 257 -7.83 -16.35 -22.68
CA GLU A 257 -9.25 -16.56 -22.95
C GLU A 257 -10.11 -15.34 -22.60
N SER A 258 -9.51 -14.32 -21.97
CA SER A 258 -10.16 -13.07 -21.56
C SER A 258 -9.15 -11.91 -21.59
N CYS A 259 -8.49 -11.77 -22.72
CA CYS A 259 -7.48 -10.74 -22.91
C CYS A 259 -8.15 -9.37 -23.11
N GLY A 260 -7.68 -8.37 -22.37
CA GLY A 260 -8.19 -6.99 -22.42
C GLY A 260 -9.52 -6.77 -21.70
N GLY A 261 -10.15 -7.83 -21.18
CA GLY A 261 -11.43 -7.78 -20.49
C GLY A 261 -12.07 -9.16 -20.36
N CYS A 262 -13.26 -9.24 -19.77
CA CYS A 262 -13.95 -10.53 -19.59
C CYS A 262 -14.74 -10.91 -20.86
N VAL A 263 -14.46 -12.10 -21.43
CA VAL A 263 -15.12 -12.58 -22.66
C VAL A 263 -16.62 -12.85 -22.47
N ASN A 264 -17.04 -13.25 -21.27
CA ASN A 264 -18.44 -13.44 -20.90
C ASN A 264 -19.00 -12.30 -20.03
N GLY A 265 -18.24 -11.21 -19.89
CA GLY A 265 -18.57 -10.05 -19.06
C GLY A 265 -18.15 -10.15 -17.59
N TYR A 266 -18.27 -9.01 -16.90
CA TYR A 266 -17.86 -8.89 -15.50
C TYR A 266 -18.96 -9.39 -14.55
N TYR A 267 -18.55 -10.13 -13.54
CA TYR A 267 -19.41 -10.47 -12.41
C TYR A 267 -19.65 -9.24 -11.53
N SER A 268 -20.90 -9.11 -11.05
CA SER A 268 -21.30 -8.14 -10.04
C SER A 268 -22.18 -8.84 -9.02
N HIS A 269 -22.04 -8.50 -7.73
CA HIS A 269 -22.90 -9.05 -6.66
C HIS A 269 -24.39 -8.74 -6.86
N GLN A 270 -24.72 -7.73 -7.68
CA GLN A 270 -26.09 -7.37 -8.04
C GLN A 270 -26.54 -7.99 -9.36
N PHE A 271 -25.86 -9.04 -9.84
CA PHE A 271 -26.21 -9.66 -11.11
C PHE A 271 -27.62 -10.25 -11.06
N VAL A 272 -28.47 -9.86 -12.02
CA VAL A 272 -29.81 -10.40 -12.23
C VAL A 272 -29.87 -10.99 -13.64
N ILE A 273 -30.42 -12.20 -13.76
CA ILE A 273 -30.62 -12.86 -15.06
C ILE A 273 -31.45 -11.94 -15.96
N GLY A 274 -30.93 -11.62 -17.15
CA GLY A 274 -31.56 -10.69 -18.10
C GLY A 274 -31.01 -9.25 -18.10
N GLN A 275 -30.02 -8.94 -17.27
CA GLN A 275 -29.26 -7.68 -17.36
C GLN A 275 -28.40 -7.64 -18.63
N ASN A 276 -28.20 -6.45 -19.20
CA ASN A 276 -27.28 -6.25 -20.32
C ASN A 276 -25.84 -6.44 -19.85
N ILE A 277 -25.22 -7.56 -20.25
CA ILE A 277 -23.83 -7.87 -19.93
C ILE A 277 -22.94 -7.17 -20.95
N THR A 278 -21.95 -6.41 -20.45
CA THR A 278 -20.94 -5.80 -21.32
C THR A 278 -19.78 -6.77 -21.49
N PHE A 279 -19.51 -7.15 -22.74
CA PHE A 279 -18.37 -7.97 -23.12
C PHE A 279 -17.23 -7.06 -23.58
N SER A 280 -16.06 -7.18 -22.96
CA SER A 280 -14.89 -6.37 -23.29
C SER A 280 -13.63 -7.20 -23.59
N GLY A 281 -13.67 -8.50 -23.31
CA GLY A 281 -12.56 -9.42 -23.53
C GLY A 281 -12.53 -10.03 -24.93
N VAL A 282 -11.34 -10.48 -25.32
CA VAL A 282 -11.11 -11.27 -26.52
C VAL A 282 -10.43 -12.59 -26.13
N ASP A 283 -10.97 -13.70 -26.64
CA ASP A 283 -10.30 -15.00 -26.57
C ASP A 283 -9.25 -15.08 -27.68
N CYS A 284 -7.98 -14.87 -27.32
CA CYS A 284 -6.86 -14.90 -28.24
C CYS A 284 -6.61 -16.30 -28.82
N THR A 285 -7.08 -17.36 -28.18
CA THR A 285 -6.89 -18.74 -28.66
C THR A 285 -7.69 -19.04 -29.93
N SER A 286 -8.77 -18.28 -30.14
CA SER A 286 -9.68 -18.38 -31.28
C SER A 286 -9.24 -17.58 -32.52
N MET A 287 -8.11 -16.87 -32.46
CA MET A 287 -7.65 -16.01 -33.56
C MET A 287 -7.41 -16.78 -34.87
N GLU A 288 -8.01 -16.27 -35.96
CA GLU A 288 -7.86 -16.85 -37.29
C GLU A 288 -6.40 -16.74 -37.76
N GLY A 289 -5.90 -17.80 -38.41
CA GLY A 289 -4.58 -17.81 -39.02
C GLY A 289 -3.41 -17.92 -38.04
N VAL A 290 -3.62 -17.97 -36.73
CA VAL A 290 -2.54 -18.15 -35.74
C VAL A 290 -2.22 -19.64 -35.53
N THR A 291 -0.93 -19.98 -35.43
CA THR A 291 -0.51 -21.37 -35.14
C THR A 291 -0.82 -21.72 -33.69
N PHE A 292 -1.17 -22.98 -33.39
CA PHE A 292 -1.39 -23.42 -32.01
C PHE A 292 -0.19 -23.07 -31.10
N GLY A 293 -0.48 -22.48 -29.93
CA GLY A 293 0.54 -22.00 -28.99
C GLY A 293 1.33 -20.77 -29.43
N ALA A 294 0.98 -20.13 -30.55
CA ALA A 294 1.69 -18.96 -31.09
C ALA A 294 0.93 -17.64 -30.88
N VAL A 295 0.19 -17.53 -29.78
CA VAL A 295 -0.52 -16.34 -29.35
C VAL A 295 -0.22 -16.04 -27.88
N SER A 296 -0.20 -14.77 -27.52
CA SER A 296 -0.03 -14.32 -26.14
C SER A 296 -0.92 -13.10 -25.86
N CYS A 297 -1.36 -12.94 -24.62
CA CYS A 297 -1.99 -11.71 -24.15
C CYS A 297 -0.93 -10.85 -23.49
N VAL A 298 -0.66 -9.66 -24.04
CA VAL A 298 0.34 -8.73 -23.51
C VAL A 298 -0.32 -7.40 -23.26
N SER A 299 -0.44 -7.03 -21.98
CA SER A 299 -1.08 -5.77 -21.56
C SER A 299 -2.50 -5.61 -22.14
N GLY A 300 -3.26 -6.71 -22.13
CA GLY A 300 -4.64 -6.73 -22.61
C GLY A 300 -4.80 -6.72 -24.13
N GLN A 301 -3.74 -7.01 -24.89
CA GLN A 301 -3.79 -7.13 -26.35
C GLN A 301 -3.33 -8.51 -26.81
N CYS A 302 -4.09 -9.13 -27.72
CA CYS A 302 -3.69 -10.38 -28.37
C CYS A 302 -2.53 -10.12 -29.35
N VAL A 303 -1.43 -10.84 -29.17
CA VAL A 303 -0.22 -10.75 -29.97
C VAL A 303 0.11 -12.13 -30.54
N ALA A 304 0.14 -12.25 -31.87
CA ALA A 304 0.57 -13.46 -32.55
C ALA A 304 2.10 -13.46 -32.75
N SER A 305 2.74 -14.61 -32.48
CA SER A 305 4.16 -14.82 -32.74
C SER A 305 4.42 -15.63 -34.02
N ARG A 306 3.44 -16.42 -34.49
CA ARG A 306 3.55 -17.23 -35.71
C ARG A 306 2.21 -17.52 -36.36
N CYS A 307 2.13 -17.26 -37.67
CA CYS A 307 0.95 -17.53 -38.49
C CYS A 307 1.01 -18.92 -39.16
N ARG A 308 -0.17 -19.50 -39.44
CA ARG A 308 -0.35 -20.72 -40.25
C ARG A 308 -0.02 -20.42 -41.72
N SER A 309 0.23 -21.46 -42.51
CA SER A 309 0.44 -21.30 -43.96
C SER A 309 -0.77 -20.62 -44.63
N GLY A 310 -0.50 -19.69 -45.55
CA GLY A 310 -1.52 -18.82 -46.17
C GLY A 310 -1.80 -17.52 -45.39
N TYR A 311 -1.09 -17.30 -44.28
CA TYR A 311 -1.18 -16.08 -43.48
C TYR A 311 0.22 -15.49 -43.25
N ARG A 312 0.31 -14.17 -43.15
CA ARG A 312 1.52 -13.45 -42.79
C ARG A 312 1.30 -12.63 -41.52
N LEU A 313 2.37 -12.38 -40.77
CA LEU A 313 2.32 -11.55 -39.57
C LEU A 313 2.43 -10.07 -39.95
N VAL A 314 1.39 -9.28 -39.67
CA VAL A 314 1.32 -7.83 -39.90
C VAL A 314 0.87 -7.18 -38.60
N ASN A 315 1.65 -6.24 -38.07
CA ASN A 315 1.33 -5.54 -36.81
C ASN A 315 0.94 -6.49 -35.67
N LEU A 316 1.69 -7.59 -35.51
CA LEU A 316 1.45 -8.63 -34.50
C LEU A 316 0.13 -9.40 -34.66
N MET A 317 -0.55 -9.30 -35.81
CA MET A 317 -1.75 -10.07 -36.16
C MET A 317 -1.53 -10.88 -37.43
N CYS A 318 -2.23 -12.01 -37.56
CA CYS A 318 -2.15 -12.84 -38.75
C CYS A 318 -3.18 -12.39 -39.79
N GLU A 319 -2.71 -11.92 -40.93
CA GLU A 319 -3.55 -11.54 -42.07
C GLU A 319 -3.40 -12.56 -43.20
N ARG A 320 -4.50 -12.84 -43.90
CA ARG A 320 -4.48 -13.74 -45.05
C ARG A 320 -3.61 -13.16 -46.16
N ASP A 321 -2.67 -13.95 -46.67
CA ASP A 321 -1.85 -13.58 -47.82
C ASP A 321 -2.09 -14.57 -48.96
N ALA A 322 -2.77 -14.11 -50.01
CA ALA A 322 -3.09 -14.93 -51.18
C ALA A 322 -1.84 -15.39 -51.95
N THR A 323 -0.68 -14.77 -51.72
CA THR A 323 0.58 -15.15 -52.36
C THR A 323 1.28 -16.33 -51.67
N LEU A 324 0.90 -16.65 -50.42
CA LEU A 324 1.50 -17.75 -49.67
C LEU A 324 0.78 -19.07 -49.96
N PRO A 325 1.51 -20.16 -50.26
CA PRO A 325 0.90 -21.45 -50.54
C PRO A 325 0.16 -21.97 -49.31
N THR A 326 -1.07 -22.43 -49.51
CA THR A 326 -1.84 -23.11 -48.46
C THR A 326 -1.23 -24.49 -48.18
N GLN A 327 -1.43 -25.05 -46.98
CA GLN A 327 -0.90 -26.39 -46.64
C GLN A 327 -1.32 -27.49 -47.66
N ARG A 328 -2.49 -27.35 -48.30
CA ARG A 328 -2.92 -28.28 -49.37
C ARG A 328 -2.06 -28.18 -50.63
N GLN A 329 -1.54 -26.99 -50.96
CA GLN A 329 -0.67 -26.77 -52.11
C GLN A 329 0.78 -27.21 -51.82
N ALA A 330 1.27 -27.01 -50.59
CA ALA A 330 2.61 -27.43 -50.18
C ALA A 330 2.83 -28.95 -50.30
N ALA A 331 1.81 -29.76 -49.97
CA ALA A 331 1.87 -31.21 -50.12
C ALA A 331 1.93 -31.69 -51.59
N THR A 332 1.49 -30.85 -52.54
CA THR A 332 1.51 -31.18 -53.98
C THR A 332 2.85 -30.82 -54.63
N ILE A 333 3.52 -29.76 -54.13
CA ILE A 333 4.82 -29.30 -54.62
C ILE A 333 5.93 -30.30 -54.29
N PHE A 334 5.90 -30.93 -53.11
CA PHE A 334 6.90 -31.94 -52.72
C PHE A 334 6.80 -33.27 -53.49
N LYS A 335 5.68 -33.56 -54.16
CA LYS A 335 5.53 -34.79 -54.97
C LYS A 335 6.07 -34.69 -56.40
N ARG A 336 6.59 -33.54 -56.82
CA ARG A 336 7.04 -33.31 -58.22
C ARG A 336 8.53 -33.00 -58.38
N SER A 337 9.38 -33.29 -57.39
CA SER A 337 10.84 -33.27 -57.60
C SER A 337 11.30 -34.67 -58.03
N PRO A 338 11.59 -34.93 -59.32
CA PRO A 338 12.30 -36.13 -59.71
C PRO A 338 13.72 -36.06 -59.14
N LEU A 339 14.13 -37.13 -58.47
CA LEU A 339 15.50 -37.40 -58.09
C LEU A 339 16.40 -37.25 -59.34
N PHE A 340 17.28 -36.26 -59.30
CA PHE A 340 18.55 -36.28 -60.04
C PHE A 340 19.64 -36.71 -59.08
#